data_AF-A0A2D4HSF4-F1
#
_entry.id   AF-A0A2D4HSF4-F1
#
_cell.length_a   1.000
_cell.length_b   1.000
_cell.length_c   1.000
_cell.angle_alpha   90.00
_cell.angle_beta   90.00
_cell.angle_gamma   90.00
#
_symmetry.space_group_name_H-M   'P 1'
#
loop_
_entity.id
_entity.type
_entity.pdbx_description
1 polymer ?
#
loop_
_entity_poly.entity_id
_entity_poly.type
_entity_poly.pdbx_seq_one_letter_code
_entity_poly.pdbx_strand_id
1 'polypeptide(L)'
;MEVNLKIQMTKILEPSSELCIPFYNVIFRKVMRILDMKLVGRNFYDPTNATVLQQYRLQIWPGYATNIRRTDGGLFLLVDAVHKVIRNDSVLHVMHRIYQQSRENFQDECTKQLVGNIILPRYNNK
;
A
#
# COMPACT_ATOMS: atom_id res chain seq x y z
N MET A 1 12.20 -11.74 -35.46
CA MET A 1 10.76 -11.67 -35.12
C MET A 1 10.39 -10.19 -35.14
N GLU A 2 9.59 -9.77 -36.10
CA GLU A 2 9.26 -8.35 -36.31
C GLU A 2 7.96 -8.01 -35.58
N VAL A 3 7.98 -7.00 -34.73
CA VAL A 3 6.78 -6.54 -33.99
C VAL A 3 6.22 -5.33 -34.71
N ASN A 4 5.00 -5.43 -35.26
CA ASN A 4 4.29 -4.32 -35.87
C ASN A 4 3.37 -3.65 -34.84
N LEU A 5 3.62 -2.37 -34.54
CA LEU A 5 2.80 -1.55 -33.64
C LEU A 5 2.02 -0.53 -34.46
N LYS A 6 0.68 -0.60 -34.40
CA LYS A 6 -0.22 0.39 -35.00
C LYS A 6 -0.90 1.22 -33.93
N ILE A 7 -0.61 2.51 -33.90
CA ILE A 7 -1.25 3.47 -32.99
C ILE A 7 -2.31 4.23 -33.78
N GLN A 8 -3.54 4.27 -33.27
CA GLN A 8 -4.64 5.02 -33.86
C GLN A 8 -5.34 5.84 -32.80
N MET A 9 -5.73 7.06 -33.16
CA MET A 9 -6.54 7.90 -32.28
C MET A 9 -7.95 7.33 -32.19
N THR A 10 -8.42 7.07 -30.97
CA THR A 10 -9.74 6.47 -30.71
C THR A 10 -10.73 7.52 -30.23
N LYS A 11 -10.35 8.34 -29.25
CA LYS A 11 -11.25 9.32 -28.62
C LYS A 11 -10.47 10.44 -27.93
N ILE A 12 -11.06 11.64 -27.92
CA ILE A 12 -10.65 12.75 -27.05
C ILE A 12 -11.37 12.62 -25.70
N LEU A 13 -10.61 12.64 -24.61
CA LEU A 13 -11.15 12.52 -23.26
C LEU A 13 -11.56 13.90 -22.75
N GLU A 14 -12.85 14.20 -22.76
CA GLU A 14 -13.37 15.46 -22.25
C GLU A 14 -13.15 15.60 -20.73
N PRO A 15 -12.84 16.81 -20.22
CA PRO A 15 -12.68 17.05 -18.78
C PRO A 15 -13.91 16.78 -17.94
N SER A 16 -15.08 16.53 -18.53
CA SER A 16 -16.32 16.11 -17.87
C SER A 16 -16.50 14.57 -17.83
N SER A 17 -15.68 13.82 -18.57
CA SER A 17 -15.78 12.37 -18.68
C SER A 17 -15.49 11.68 -17.35
N GLU A 18 -16.26 10.64 -17.02
CA GLU A 18 -16.00 9.76 -15.88
C GLU A 18 -14.69 8.98 -16.03
N LEU A 19 -14.27 8.73 -17.28
CA LEU A 19 -13.01 8.06 -17.60
C LEU A 19 -11.76 8.87 -17.21
N CYS A 20 -11.90 10.17 -16.93
CA CYS A 20 -10.80 10.99 -16.41
C CYS A 20 -10.32 10.49 -15.04
N ILE A 21 -11.23 10.06 -14.16
CA ILE A 21 -10.88 9.63 -12.80
C ILE A 21 -9.90 8.44 -12.81
N PRO A 22 -10.19 7.31 -13.49
CA PRO A 22 -9.24 6.19 -13.56
C PRO A 22 -7.95 6.57 -14.29
N PHE A 23 -8.00 7.43 -15.32
CA PHE A 23 -6.82 7.94 -16.00
C PHE A 23 -5.89 8.71 -15.04
N TYR A 24 -6.43 9.65 -14.28
CA TYR A 24 -5.66 10.40 -13.29
C TYR A 24 -5.17 9.50 -12.15
N ASN A 25 -5.93 8.48 -11.73
CA ASN A 25 -5.46 7.50 -10.74
C ASN A 25 -4.19 6.77 -11.23
N VAL A 26 -4.09 6.45 -12.53
CA VAL A 26 -2.88 5.86 -13.12
C VAL A 26 -1.72 6.85 -13.09
N ILE A 27 -1.97 8.12 -13.44
CA ILE A 27 -0.95 9.18 -13.40
C ILE A 27 -0.45 9.38 -11.98
N PHE A 28 -1.32 9.57 -10.99
CA PHE A 28 -0.91 9.83 -9.62
C PHE A 28 -0.23 8.63 -8.97
N ARG A 29 -0.61 7.40 -9.31
CA ARG A 29 0.17 6.21 -8.94
C ARG A 29 1.60 6.29 -9.46
N LYS A 30 1.81 6.82 -10.67
CA LYS A 30 3.16 7.03 -11.22
C LYS A 30 3.90 8.16 -10.50
N VAL A 31 3.23 9.28 -10.23
CA VAL A 31 3.80 10.40 -9.46
C VAL A 31 4.27 9.93 -8.08
N MET A 32 3.45 9.18 -7.34
CA MET A 32 3.82 8.68 -6.01
C MET A 32 5.03 7.74 -6.06
N ARG A 33 5.19 6.95 -7.13
CA ARG A 33 6.40 6.14 -7.32
C ARG A 33 7.64 6.97 -7.62
N ILE A 34 7.49 8.10 -8.33
CA ILE A 34 8.59 9.03 -8.60
C ILE A 34 9.05 9.70 -7.28
N LEU A 35 8.11 9.97 -6.37
CA LEU A 35 8.38 10.43 -5.01
C LEU A 35 8.92 9.31 -4.08
N ASP A 36 9.28 8.15 -4.64
CA ASP A 36 9.72 6.93 -3.96
C ASP A 36 8.78 6.38 -2.86
N MET A 37 7.52 6.80 -2.87
CA MET A 37 6.54 6.29 -1.92
C MET A 37 6.12 4.85 -2.28
N LYS A 38 5.88 4.03 -1.26
CA LYS A 38 5.45 2.64 -1.40
C LYS A 38 3.93 2.53 -1.25
N LEU A 39 3.29 1.88 -2.22
CA LEU A 39 1.86 1.58 -2.15
C LEU A 39 1.65 0.41 -1.20
N VAL A 40 0.92 0.63 -0.10
CA VAL A 40 0.51 -0.42 0.83
C VAL A 40 -1.01 -0.40 0.95
N GLY A 41 -1.66 -1.40 0.37
CA GLY A 41 -3.11 -1.41 0.19
C GLY A 41 -3.55 -0.33 -0.80
N ARG A 42 -4.23 0.72 -0.32
CA ARG A 42 -4.75 1.82 -1.15
C ARG A 42 -3.99 3.14 -1.01
N ASN A 43 -3.07 3.22 -0.05
CA ASN A 43 -2.40 4.47 0.32
C ASN A 43 -0.88 4.33 0.10
N PHE A 44 -0.21 5.48 0.02
CA PHE A 44 1.22 5.57 -0.20
C PHE A 44 1.93 5.95 1.09
N TYR A 45 3.01 5.28 1.41
CA TYR A 45 3.78 5.52 2.63
C TYR A 45 5.26 5.64 2.32
N ASP A 46 5.96 6.41 3.15
CA ASP A 46 7.41 6.55 3.08
C ASP A 46 8.06 5.75 4.22
N PRO A 47 8.65 4.59 3.91
CA PRO A 47 9.35 3.78 4.90
C PRO A 47 10.70 4.37 5.33
N THR A 48 11.28 5.29 4.55
CA THR A 48 12.60 5.87 4.84
C THR A 48 12.54 6.85 6.00
N ASN A 49 11.40 7.53 6.15
CA ASN A 49 11.09 8.44 7.25
C ASN A 49 10.29 7.75 8.38
N ALA A 50 10.47 6.45 8.56
CA ALA A 50 9.77 5.70 9.60
C ALA A 50 10.20 6.12 11.01
N THR A 51 9.23 6.41 11.88
CA THR A 51 9.48 6.59 13.32
C THR A 51 9.44 5.24 14.02
N VAL A 52 10.52 4.86 14.71
CA VAL A 52 10.61 3.57 15.41
C VAL A 52 10.30 3.72 16.90
N LEU A 53 9.30 2.97 17.36
CA LEU A 53 8.93 2.87 18.77
C LEU A 53 9.51 1.58 19.36
N GLN A 54 10.78 1.63 19.74
CA GLN A 54 11.56 0.46 20.19
C GLN A 54 10.89 -0.30 21.34
N GLN A 55 10.38 0.43 22.34
CA GLN A 55 9.72 -0.14 23.52
C GLN A 55 8.49 -1.00 23.18
N TYR A 56 7.83 -0.73 22.05
CA TYR A 56 6.65 -1.47 21.58
C TYR A 56 6.95 -2.41 20.42
N ARG A 57 8.21 -2.45 19.93
CA ARG A 57 8.60 -3.14 18.69
C ARG A 57 7.72 -2.75 17.50
N LEU A 58 7.40 -1.46 17.38
CA LEU A 58 6.61 -0.91 16.28
C LEU A 58 7.43 0.08 15.46
N GLN A 59 7.05 0.25 14.20
CA GLN A 59 7.45 1.35 13.34
C GLN A 59 6.21 2.03 12.76
N ILE A 60 6.26 3.35 12.63
CA ILE A 60 5.18 4.18 12.10
C ILE A 60 5.70 4.79 10.80
N TRP A 61 5.07 4.44 9.69
CA TRP A 61 5.40 5.03 8.39
C TRP A 61 4.43 6.18 8.10
N PRO A 62 4.93 7.41 7.90
CA PRO A 62 4.10 8.50 7.42
C PRO A 62 3.69 8.25 5.97
N GLY A 63 2.56 8.81 5.55
CA GLY A 63 2.05 8.61 4.21
C GLY A 63 0.87 9.49 3.86
N TYR A 64 0.36 9.28 2.65
CA TYR A 64 -0.76 9.99 2.09
C TYR A 64 -1.81 9.02 1.53
N ALA A 65 -3.07 9.27 1.88
CA ALA A 65 -4.20 8.74 1.16
C ALA A 65 -4.61 9.77 0.11
N THR A 66 -4.73 9.33 -1.15
CA THR A 66 -5.10 10.22 -2.25
C THR A 66 -6.33 9.71 -2.97
N ASN A 67 -7.26 10.61 -3.28
CA ASN A 67 -8.47 10.27 -4.01
C ASN A 67 -8.80 11.37 -5.01
N ILE A 68 -9.03 10.99 -6.27
CA ILE A 68 -9.48 11.92 -7.31
C ILE A 68 -11.00 11.88 -7.36
N ARG A 69 -11.63 13.02 -7.12
CA ARG A 69 -13.09 13.11 -7.02
C ARG A 69 -13.61 14.35 -7.74
N ARG A 70 -14.73 14.19 -8.46
CA ARG A 70 -15.53 15.32 -8.93
C ARG A 70 -16.43 15.82 -7.82
N THR A 71 -16.47 17.13 -7.67
CA THR A 71 -17.40 17.85 -6.81
C THR A 71 -17.99 19.01 -7.61
N ASP A 72 -18.90 19.77 -7.02
CA ASP A 72 -19.56 20.90 -7.70
C ASP A 72 -18.56 21.98 -8.17
N GLY A 73 -17.39 22.07 -7.53
CA GLY A 73 -16.29 22.97 -7.94
C GLY A 73 -15.34 22.41 -9.01
N GLY A 74 -15.62 21.22 -9.56
CA GLY A 74 -14.77 20.56 -10.56
C GLY A 74 -14.04 19.32 -10.04
N LEU A 75 -12.90 19.00 -10.66
CA LEU A 75 -12.10 17.82 -10.36
C LEU A 75 -11.02 18.15 -9.33
N PHE A 76 -11.02 17.44 -8.21
CA PHE A 76 -10.06 17.65 -7.12
C PHE A 76 -9.24 16.39 -6.86
N LEU A 77 -7.99 16.61 -6.45
CA LEU A 77 -7.20 15.63 -5.73
C LEU A 77 -7.37 15.88 -4.23
N LEU A 78 -8.02 14.95 -3.55
CA LEU A 78 -8.10 14.91 -2.10
C LEU A 78 -6.85 14.23 -1.56
N VAL A 79 -6.21 14.83 -0.56
CA VAL A 79 -4.99 14.31 0.06
C VAL A 79 -5.14 14.37 1.57
N ASP A 80 -5.06 13.21 2.22
CA ASP A 80 -5.08 13.10 3.67
C ASP A 80 -3.74 12.55 4.18
N ALA A 81 -3.22 13.14 5.26
CA ALA A 81 -2.07 12.60 5.97
C ALA A 81 -2.50 11.34 6.74
N VAL A 82 -1.81 10.23 6.49
CA VAL A 82 -2.12 8.92 7.09
C VAL A 82 -0.86 8.26 7.62
N HIS A 83 -1.03 7.33 8.55
CA HIS A 83 0.09 6.62 9.18
C HIS A 83 -0.13 5.12 9.12
N LYS A 84 0.90 4.37 8.72
CA LYS A 84 0.88 2.89 8.78
C LYS A 84 1.66 2.43 9.99
N VAL A 85 1.00 1.75 10.92
CA VAL A 85 1.65 1.08 12.04
C VAL A 85 2.06 -0.33 11.62
N ILE A 86 3.33 -0.66 11.79
CA ILE A 86 3.89 -1.96 11.40
C ILE A 86 4.63 -2.55 12.60
N ARG A 87 4.47 -3.86 12.81
CA ARG A 87 5.21 -4.60 13.83
C ARG A 87 6.61 -4.94 13.32
N ASN A 88 7.60 -4.79 14.19
CA ASN A 88 8.98 -5.18 13.91
C ASN A 88 9.23 -6.67 14.18
N ASP A 89 8.29 -7.39 14.80
CA ASP A 89 8.39 -8.84 14.93
C ASP A 89 8.25 -9.52 13.56
N SER A 90 9.11 -10.48 13.27
CA SER A 90 8.96 -11.35 12.09
C SER A 90 7.87 -12.40 12.34
N VAL A 91 7.28 -12.94 11.28
CA VAL A 91 6.35 -14.08 11.40
C VAL A 91 7.01 -15.24 12.13
N LEU A 92 8.29 -15.51 11.86
CA LEU A 92 9.07 -16.52 12.56
C LEU A 92 9.15 -16.27 14.07
N HIS A 93 9.38 -15.02 14.49
CA HIS A 93 9.40 -14.64 15.91
C HIS A 93 8.05 -14.87 16.58
N VAL A 94 6.96 -14.53 15.89
CA VAL A 94 5.60 -14.80 16.36
C VAL A 94 5.36 -16.31 16.50
N MET A 95 5.75 -17.11 15.51
CA MET A 95 5.64 -18.57 15.55
C MET A 95 6.44 -19.17 16.71
N HIS A 96 7.68 -18.74 16.95
CA HIS A 96 8.46 -19.21 18.09
C HIS A 96 7.78 -18.90 19.43
N ARG A 97 7.18 -17.72 19.58
CA ARG A 97 6.42 -17.36 20.79
C ARG A 97 5.21 -18.27 20.98
N ILE A 98 4.45 -18.54 19.91
CA ILE A 98 3.29 -19.45 19.97
C ILE A 98 3.76 -20.86 20.35
N TYR A 99 4.84 -21.34 19.74
CA TYR A 99 5.39 -22.67 20.02
C TYR A 99 5.81 -22.85 21.49
N GLN A 100 6.41 -21.81 22.09
CA GLN A 100 6.79 -21.81 23.50
C GLN A 100 5.58 -21.83 24.45
N GLN A 101 4.45 -21.25 24.03
CA GLN A 101 3.24 -21.13 24.85
C GLN A 101 2.29 -22.32 24.70
N SER A 102 2.16 -22.87 23.49
CA SER A 102 1.27 -23.99 23.19
C SER A 102 1.87 -24.84 22.08
N ARG A 103 2.65 -25.85 22.49
CA ARG A 103 3.30 -26.78 21.57
C ARG A 103 2.30 -27.74 20.92
N GLU A 104 1.33 -28.20 21.68
CA GLU A 104 0.33 -29.20 21.23
C GLU A 104 -0.66 -28.60 20.23
N ASN A 105 -1.09 -27.35 20.43
CA ASN A 105 -2.02 -26.64 19.55
C ASN A 105 -1.31 -25.63 18.63
N PHE A 106 0.00 -25.80 18.41
CA PHE A 106 0.84 -24.82 17.72
C PHE A 106 0.28 -24.42 16.35
N GLN A 107 -0.14 -25.40 15.56
CA GLN A 107 -0.64 -25.19 14.20
C GLN A 107 -1.96 -24.41 14.20
N ASP A 108 -2.88 -24.76 15.10
CA ASP A 108 -4.18 -24.10 15.21
C ASP A 108 -4.01 -22.65 15.69
N GLU A 109 -3.15 -22.41 16.68
CA GLU A 109 -2.88 -21.07 17.18
C GLU A 109 -2.14 -20.20 16.15
N CYS A 110 -1.21 -20.77 15.38
CA CYS A 110 -0.61 -20.05 14.26
C CYS A 110 -1.65 -19.70 13.20
N THR A 111 -2.54 -20.64 12.86
CA THR A 111 -3.59 -20.42 11.86
C THR A 111 -4.52 -19.29 12.29
N LYS A 112 -5.01 -19.34 13.54
CA LYS A 112 -5.86 -18.29 14.12
C LYS A 112 -5.18 -16.92 14.15
N GLN A 113 -3.88 -16.85 14.46
CA GLN A 113 -3.19 -15.58 14.64
C GLN A 113 -2.62 -14.99 13.35
N LEU A 114 -2.30 -15.80 12.33
CA LEU A 114 -1.60 -15.34 11.13
C LEU A 114 -2.50 -15.25 9.90
N VAL A 115 -3.46 -16.16 9.72
CA VAL A 115 -4.34 -16.15 8.54
C VAL A 115 -5.21 -14.88 8.54
N GLY A 116 -5.30 -14.22 7.37
CA GLY A 116 -6.05 -12.97 7.20
C GLY A 116 -5.25 -11.70 7.52
N ASN A 117 -4.04 -11.80 8.06
CA ASN A 117 -3.17 -10.64 8.27
C ASN A 117 -2.43 -10.25 7.00
N ILE A 118 -2.13 -8.95 6.87
CA ILE A 118 -1.25 -8.42 5.84
C ILE A 118 0.18 -8.50 6.36
N ILE A 119 1.02 -9.30 5.70
CA ILE A 119 2.45 -9.41 6.00
C ILE A 119 3.24 -8.59 5.00
N LEU A 120 4.18 -7.78 5.49
CA LEU A 120 5.08 -7.01 4.64
C LEU A 120 6.46 -7.70 4.56
N PRO A 121 6.90 -8.16 3.38
CA PRO A 121 8.23 -8.71 3.23
C PRO A 121 9.29 -7.60 3.29
N ARG A 122 10.35 -7.80 4.09
CA ARG A 122 11.41 -6.79 4.27
C ARG A 122 12.31 -6.60 3.06
N TYR A 123 12.43 -7.63 2.23
CA TYR A 123 13.31 -7.64 1.05
C TYR A 123 12.68 -6.98 -0.18
N ASN A 124 11.38 -6.73 -0.16
CA ASN A 124 10.65 -6.08 -1.24
C ASN A 124 9.42 -5.47 -0.59
N ASN A 125 9.37 -4.16 -0.38
CA ASN A 125 8.22 -3.45 0.21
C ASN A 125 6.98 -3.48 -0.74
N LYS A 126 6.63 -4.67 -1.23
CA LYS A 126 5.50 -5.02 -2.09
C LYS A 126 4.44 -5.76 -1.29
#